data_AF-A0A8D8HK00-F1
#
_entry.id   AF-A0A8D8HK00-F1
#
_cell.length_a   1.000
_cell.length_b   1.000
_cell.length_c   1.000
_cell.angle_alpha   90.00
_cell.angle_beta   90.00
_cell.angle_gamma   90.00
#
_symmetry.space_group_name_H-M   'P 1'
#
loop_
_entity.id
_entity.type
_entity.pdbx_description
1 polymer ?
#
loop_
_entity_poly.entity_id
_entity_poly.type
_entity_poly.pdbx_seq_one_letter_code
_entity_poly.pdbx_strand_id
1 'polypeptide(L)'
;KEEFLNPDLHIEISSILSKLTQFMTDLCTKWRNIMTAIKNDDLNGIRVVLESLDSKLRKSVINSWDNEYGSPLHFAAYRRNYQITKFLLKNGANPNSRTDFNCTPKKMSFDKNVNKIIKQGTFTPMFIAAAKGDLPIVKLLHEKGGCINAKTYSSGYTPLNLAEA
;
A
#
# COMPACT_ATOMS: atom_id res chain seq x y z
N LYS A 1 7.50 -47.92 11.54
CA LYS A 1 8.92 -47.59 11.25
C LYS A 1 8.93 -46.12 10.90
N GLU A 2 9.27 -45.27 11.86
CA GLU A 2 9.45 -43.85 11.62
C GLU A 2 10.72 -43.70 10.77
N GLU A 3 10.57 -43.18 9.55
CA GLU A 3 11.69 -42.72 8.74
C GLU A 3 12.32 -41.53 9.48
N PHE A 4 13.36 -41.80 10.26
CA PHE A 4 14.23 -40.74 10.79
C PHE A 4 14.82 -40.01 9.59
N LEU A 5 14.35 -38.79 9.33
CA LEU A 5 14.97 -37.87 8.38
C LEU A 5 16.47 -37.81 8.66
N ASN A 6 17.27 -38.01 7.61
CA ASN A 6 18.74 -37.91 7.66
C ASN A 6 19.15 -36.61 8.41
N PRO A 7 19.93 -36.68 9.49
CA PRO A 7 20.34 -35.50 10.27
C PRO A 7 20.98 -34.39 9.41
N ASP A 8 21.72 -34.77 8.36
CA ASP A 8 22.34 -33.82 7.42
C ASP A 8 21.28 -33.06 6.61
N LEU A 9 20.19 -33.75 6.22
CA LEU A 9 19.05 -33.15 5.52
C LEU A 9 18.28 -32.19 6.44
N HIS A 10 18.14 -32.52 7.72
CA HIS A 10 17.50 -31.63 8.70
C HIS A 10 18.30 -30.32 8.91
N ILE A 11 19.63 -30.42 8.95
CA ILE A 11 20.52 -29.25 9.05
C ILE A 11 20.42 -28.37 7.80
N GLU A 12 20.41 -28.97 6.61
CA GLU A 12 20.30 -28.24 5.34
C GLU A 12 18.95 -27.50 5.22
N ILE A 13 17.83 -28.18 5.53
CA ILE A 13 16.50 -27.58 5.55
C ILE A 13 16.45 -26.40 6.55
N SER A 14 17.00 -26.58 7.74
CA SER A 14 17.04 -25.51 8.76
C SER A 14 17.83 -24.29 8.29
N SER A 15 18.95 -24.51 7.59
CA SER A 15 19.76 -23.44 6.99
C SER A 15 18.99 -22.68 5.90
N ILE A 16 18.29 -23.39 5.02
CA ILE A 16 17.48 -22.80 3.95
C ILE A 16 16.33 -21.98 4.56
N LEU A 17 15.62 -22.53 5.53
CA LEU A 17 14.53 -21.84 6.22
C LEU A 17 15.02 -20.56 6.89
N SER A 18 16.19 -20.60 7.56
CA SER A 18 16.79 -19.42 8.20
C SER A 18 17.14 -18.32 7.19
N LYS A 19 17.73 -18.67 6.04
CA LYS A 19 18.02 -17.69 4.97
C LYS A 19 16.74 -17.10 4.40
N LEU A 20 15.70 -17.92 4.21
CA LEU A 20 14.41 -17.47 3.70
C LEU A 20 13.72 -16.52 4.68
N THR A 21 13.70 -16.83 5.99
CA THR A 21 13.16 -15.91 7.00
C THR A 21 13.94 -14.61 7.04
N GLN A 22 15.28 -14.66 6.99
CA GLN A 22 16.10 -13.45 6.97
C GLN A 22 15.84 -12.57 5.74
N PHE A 23 15.64 -13.18 4.57
CA PHE A 23 15.27 -12.46 3.35
C PHE A 23 13.88 -11.81 3.46
N MET A 24 12.90 -12.55 4.00
CA MET A 24 11.55 -12.01 4.22
C MET A 24 11.54 -10.86 5.25
N THR A 25 12.30 -10.96 6.34
CA THR A 25 12.39 -9.90 7.35
C THR A 25 13.07 -8.65 6.81
N ASP A 26 14.09 -8.78 5.97
CA ASP A 26 14.75 -7.68 5.29
C ASP A 26 13.77 -6.93 4.35
N LEU A 27 13.00 -7.67 3.54
CA LEU A 27 11.95 -7.06 2.69
C LEU A 27 10.89 -6.31 3.50
N CYS A 28 10.41 -6.91 4.59
CA CYS A 28 9.48 -6.25 5.51
C CYS A 28 10.08 -4.97 6.11
N THR A 29 11.37 -4.99 6.46
CA THR A 29 12.08 -3.82 7.00
C THR A 29 12.21 -2.72 5.96
N LYS A 30 12.58 -3.05 4.71
CA LYS A 30 12.64 -2.08 3.61
C LYS A 30 11.28 -1.45 3.33
N TRP A 31 10.21 -2.25 3.34
CA TRP A 31 8.85 -1.71 3.21
C TRP A 31 8.52 -0.72 4.34
N ARG A 32 8.79 -1.08 5.61
CA ARG A 32 8.56 -0.17 6.74
C ARG A 32 9.37 1.12 6.61
N ASN A 33 10.60 1.05 6.15
CA ASN A 33 11.44 2.23 5.94
C ASN A 33 10.84 3.18 4.88
N ILE A 34 10.29 2.64 3.78
CA ILE A 34 9.55 3.43 2.79
C ILE A 34 8.35 4.12 3.44
N MET A 35 7.58 3.40 4.25
CA MET A 35 6.40 3.96 4.91
C MET A 35 6.77 5.06 5.91
N THR A 36 7.82 4.88 6.70
CA THR A 36 8.35 5.90 7.61
C THR A 36 8.82 7.13 6.84
N ALA A 37 9.53 6.95 5.73
CA ALA A 37 9.96 8.06 4.88
C ALA A 37 8.77 8.84 4.31
N ILE A 38 7.71 8.17 3.85
CA ILE A 38 6.46 8.83 3.41
C ILE A 38 5.81 9.62 4.55
N LYS A 39 5.77 9.05 5.76
CA LYS A 39 5.22 9.73 6.94
C LYS A 39 5.99 11.02 7.27
N ASN A 40 7.29 11.02 7.02
CA ASN A 40 8.18 12.15 7.29
C ASN A 40 8.36 13.09 6.10
N ASP A 41 7.66 12.88 4.98
CA ASP A 41 7.86 13.63 3.72
C ASP A 41 9.31 13.54 3.18
N ASP A 42 9.97 12.41 3.41
CA ASP A 42 11.34 12.17 2.99
C ASP A 42 11.39 11.41 1.67
N LEU A 43 11.34 12.16 0.56
CA LEU A 43 11.48 11.59 -0.79
C LEU A 43 12.84 10.91 -1.01
N ASN A 44 13.91 11.43 -0.38
CA ASN A 44 15.25 10.87 -0.55
C ASN A 44 15.37 9.53 0.18
N GLY A 45 14.79 9.39 1.37
CA GLY A 45 14.70 8.12 2.09
C GLY A 45 13.97 7.05 1.28
N ILE A 46 12.86 7.39 0.62
CA ILE A 46 12.17 6.45 -0.30
C ILE A 46 13.10 6.05 -1.44
N ARG A 47 13.80 7.01 -2.06
CA ARG A 47 14.72 6.76 -3.17
C ARG A 47 15.84 5.80 -2.77
N VAL A 48 16.51 6.05 -1.65
CA VAL A 48 17.62 5.22 -1.16
C VAL A 48 17.15 3.78 -0.93
N VAL A 49 15.97 3.59 -0.31
CA VAL A 49 15.45 2.23 -0.08
C VAL A 49 15.12 1.54 -1.41
N LEU A 50 14.50 2.23 -2.37
CA LEU A 50 14.20 1.65 -3.68
C LEU A 50 15.46 1.34 -4.51
N GLU A 51 16.49 2.16 -4.41
CA GLU A 51 17.79 1.92 -5.07
C GLU A 51 18.53 0.73 -4.46
N SER A 52 18.34 0.45 -3.17
CA SER A 52 18.87 -0.74 -2.49
C SER A 52 18.17 -2.06 -2.88
N LEU A 53 17.09 -2.00 -3.66
CA LEU A 53 16.28 -3.15 -4.05
C LEU A 53 16.54 -3.55 -5.50
N ASP A 54 16.59 -4.86 -5.73
CA ASP A 54 16.55 -5.41 -7.08
C ASP A 54 15.31 -4.95 -7.83
N SER A 55 15.44 -4.79 -9.16
CA SER A 55 14.35 -4.29 -10.02
C SER A 55 13.06 -5.11 -9.89
N LYS A 56 13.18 -6.44 -9.74
CA LYS A 56 12.04 -7.35 -9.52
C LYS A 56 11.37 -7.11 -8.17
N LEU A 57 12.14 -6.86 -7.13
CA LEU A 57 11.66 -6.68 -5.75
C LEU A 57 11.07 -5.29 -5.54
N ARG A 58 11.57 -4.26 -6.23
CA ARG A 58 11.04 -2.88 -6.15
C ARG A 58 9.53 -2.82 -6.37
N LYS A 59 9.04 -3.46 -7.44
CA LYS A 59 7.61 -3.45 -7.77
C LYS A 59 6.78 -4.18 -6.72
N SER A 60 7.31 -5.29 -6.17
CA SER A 60 6.67 -6.02 -5.08
C SER A 60 6.53 -5.11 -3.85
N VAL A 61 7.65 -4.56 -3.36
CA VAL A 61 7.69 -3.70 -2.17
C VAL A 61 6.83 -2.45 -2.33
N ILE A 62 6.86 -1.77 -3.48
CA ILE A 62 6.06 -0.55 -3.72
C ILE A 62 4.54 -0.82 -3.66
N ASN A 63 4.12 -2.03 -4.04
CA ASN A 63 2.71 -2.39 -4.08
C ASN A 63 2.25 -3.18 -2.86
N SER A 64 3.17 -3.62 -2.01
CA SER A 64 2.86 -4.20 -0.71
C SER A 64 2.05 -3.24 0.16
N TRP A 65 1.23 -3.81 1.02
CA TRP A 65 0.34 -3.09 1.92
C TRP A 65 0.30 -3.77 3.28
N ASP A 66 -0.13 -3.03 4.28
CA ASP A 66 -0.39 -3.53 5.64
C ASP A 66 -1.80 -3.13 6.06
N ASN A 67 -2.43 -3.94 6.92
CA ASN A 67 -3.81 -3.78 7.37
C ASN A 67 -4.04 -2.46 8.11
N GLU A 68 -3.00 -1.87 8.69
CA GLU A 68 -3.08 -0.59 9.39
C GLU A 68 -3.04 0.61 8.43
N TYR A 69 -2.45 0.41 7.26
CA TYR A 69 -1.80 1.48 6.52
C TYR A 69 -2.25 1.52 5.03
N GLY A 70 -2.54 0.39 4.39
CA GLY A 70 -2.70 0.33 2.94
C GLY A 70 -1.34 0.43 2.23
N SER A 71 -1.37 0.63 0.91
CA SER A 71 -0.12 0.72 0.12
C SER A 71 0.57 2.10 0.27
N PRO A 72 1.88 2.21 -0.01
CA PRO A 72 2.60 3.49 -0.07
C PRO A 72 1.85 4.60 -0.82
N LEU A 73 1.19 4.26 -1.92
CA LEU A 73 0.45 5.22 -2.76
C LEU A 73 -0.82 5.75 -2.07
N HIS A 74 -1.47 4.96 -1.21
CA HIS A 74 -2.60 5.43 -0.41
C HIS A 74 -2.16 6.53 0.56
N PHE A 75 -1.00 6.39 1.20
CA PHE A 75 -0.47 7.43 2.09
C PHE A 75 -0.07 8.69 1.36
N ALA A 76 0.62 8.57 0.23
CA ALA A 76 1.03 9.73 -0.54
C ALA A 76 -0.20 10.58 -0.95
N ALA A 77 -1.29 9.91 -1.35
CA ALA A 77 -2.58 10.55 -1.62
C ALA A 77 -3.21 11.15 -0.35
N TYR A 78 -3.25 10.40 0.76
CA TYR A 78 -3.80 10.88 2.05
C TYR A 78 -3.08 12.13 2.57
N ARG A 79 -1.75 12.15 2.40
CA ARG A 79 -0.87 13.26 2.79
C ARG A 79 -0.87 14.41 1.80
N ARG A 80 -1.63 14.31 0.69
CA ARG A 80 -1.69 15.33 -0.35
C ARG A 80 -0.32 15.67 -0.93
N ASN A 81 0.57 14.68 -0.96
CA ASN A 81 1.94 14.86 -1.39
C ASN A 81 2.08 14.51 -2.85
N TYR A 82 2.02 15.55 -3.70
CA TYR A 82 2.10 15.38 -5.14
C TYR A 82 3.44 14.75 -5.58
N GLN A 83 4.56 15.15 -4.98
CA GLN A 83 5.89 14.70 -5.41
C GLN A 83 6.13 13.22 -5.08
N ILE A 84 5.79 12.79 -3.86
CA ILE A 84 5.88 11.39 -3.47
C ILE A 84 4.90 10.55 -4.29
N THR A 85 3.66 11.00 -4.48
CA THR A 85 2.67 10.33 -5.33
C THR A 85 3.22 10.09 -6.74
N LYS A 86 3.75 11.14 -7.37
CA LYS A 86 4.35 11.09 -8.71
C LYS A 86 5.54 10.13 -8.76
N PHE A 87 6.39 10.16 -7.74
CA PHE A 87 7.55 9.29 -7.67
C PHE A 87 7.17 7.82 -7.53
N LEU A 88 6.21 7.48 -6.66
CA LEU A 88 5.72 6.12 -6.48
C LEU A 88 5.08 5.57 -7.77
N LEU A 89 4.24 6.36 -8.43
CA LEU A 89 3.64 5.98 -9.72
C LEU A 89 4.69 5.75 -10.81
N LYS A 90 5.72 6.60 -10.89
CA LYS A 90 6.84 6.42 -11.83
C LYS A 90 7.60 5.11 -11.58
N ASN A 91 7.66 4.66 -10.33
CA ASN A 91 8.32 3.41 -9.95
C ASN A 91 7.38 2.19 -9.95
N GLY A 92 6.20 2.29 -10.57
CA GLY A 92 5.32 1.14 -10.79
C GLY A 92 4.33 0.86 -9.66
N ALA A 93 4.02 1.86 -8.83
CA ALA A 93 2.88 1.78 -7.92
C ALA A 93 1.58 1.66 -8.72
N ASN A 94 0.73 0.72 -8.31
CA ASN A 94 -0.56 0.47 -8.93
C ASN A 94 -1.57 1.55 -8.48
N PRO A 95 -2.06 2.41 -9.39
CA PRO A 95 -3.02 3.47 -9.06
C PRO A 95 -4.40 2.92 -8.66
N ASN A 96 -4.65 1.64 -8.93
CA ASN A 96 -5.91 0.94 -8.65
C ASN A 96 -5.78 -0.02 -7.46
N SER A 97 -4.68 0.00 -6.71
CA SER A 97 -4.56 -0.77 -5.48
C SER A 97 -5.75 -0.46 -4.58
N ARG A 98 -6.31 -1.50 -3.95
CA ARG A 98 -7.43 -1.36 -3.03
C ARG A 98 -6.95 -1.67 -1.62
N THR A 99 -7.37 -0.87 -0.64
CA THR A 99 -7.32 -1.31 0.76
C THR A 99 -8.28 -2.47 0.95
N ASP A 100 -7.93 -3.44 1.79
CA ASP A 100 -8.87 -4.45 2.27
C ASP A 100 -9.14 -4.22 3.75
N PHE A 101 -10.28 -3.60 4.06
CA PHE A 101 -10.75 -3.38 5.44
C PHE A 101 -11.91 -4.34 5.77
N ASN A 102 -11.86 -5.60 5.31
CA ASN A 102 -12.88 -6.61 5.61
C ASN A 102 -12.87 -7.14 7.07
N CYS A 103 -12.18 -6.48 8.00
CA CYS A 103 -12.14 -6.90 9.40
C CYS A 103 -13.40 -6.45 10.16
N THR A 104 -14.42 -7.31 10.11
CA THR A 104 -15.60 -7.38 11.01
C THR A 104 -16.65 -6.26 10.87
N PRO A 105 -17.84 -6.55 10.30
CA PRO A 105 -18.91 -5.58 10.16
C PRO A 105 -19.68 -5.48 11.50
N LYS A 106 -19.36 -4.50 12.36
CA LYS A 106 -20.27 -4.09 13.44
C LYS A 106 -20.75 -2.66 13.23
N LYS A 107 -21.92 -2.57 12.60
CA LYS A 107 -22.86 -1.44 12.52
C LYS A 107 -22.29 -0.15 11.92
N MET A 108 -22.68 0.09 10.66
CA MET A 108 -22.41 1.32 9.91
C MET A 108 -23.11 2.52 10.55
N SER A 109 -22.32 3.53 10.94
CA SER A 109 -22.80 4.90 11.14
C SER A 109 -21.98 5.78 10.20
N PHE A 110 -22.64 6.31 9.16
CA PHE A 110 -22.03 7.26 8.23
C PHE A 110 -21.92 8.62 8.90
N ASP A 111 -20.85 8.82 9.67
CA ASP A 111 -20.42 10.17 10.01
C ASP A 111 -19.76 10.80 8.77
N LYS A 112 -20.15 12.04 8.43
CA LYS A 112 -19.56 12.86 7.36
C LYS A 112 -18.06 13.17 7.57
N ASN A 113 -17.44 12.62 8.61
CA ASN A 113 -16.02 12.80 8.86
C ASN A 113 -15.23 11.88 7.91
N VAL A 114 -14.63 12.48 6.87
CA VAL A 114 -13.79 11.82 5.87
C VAL A 114 -12.77 10.85 6.49
N ASN A 115 -12.22 11.18 7.65
CA ASN A 115 -11.25 10.33 8.35
C ASN A 115 -11.85 9.02 8.90
N LYS A 116 -13.16 8.96 9.15
CA LYS A 116 -13.88 7.75 9.61
C LYS A 116 -14.35 6.91 8.43
N ILE A 117 -14.72 7.56 7.32
CA ILE A 117 -15.04 6.90 6.04
C ILE A 117 -13.81 6.13 5.53
N ILE A 118 -12.63 6.76 5.50
CA ILE A 118 -11.36 6.15 5.06
C ILE A 118 -11.02 4.87 5.86
N LYS A 119 -11.51 4.73 7.09
CA LYS A 119 -11.26 3.56 7.96
C LYS A 119 -12.16 2.35 7.69
N GLN A 120 -13.20 2.47 6.87
CA GLN A 120 -14.31 1.49 6.84
C GLN A 120 -14.67 0.98 5.43
N GLY A 121 -13.80 1.20 4.44
CA GLY A 121 -14.07 0.82 3.05
C GLY A 121 -12.83 0.39 2.27
N THR A 122 -13.07 -0.28 1.15
CA THR A 122 -12.04 -0.60 0.16
C THR A 122 -11.85 0.59 -0.76
N PHE A 123 -10.85 1.41 -0.46
CA PHE A 123 -10.56 2.65 -1.19
C PHE A 123 -9.37 2.43 -2.11
N THR A 124 -9.37 3.15 -3.23
CA THR A 124 -8.19 3.33 -4.07
C THR A 124 -7.47 4.63 -3.66
N PRO A 125 -6.20 4.84 -4.06
CA PRO A 125 -5.54 6.12 -3.86
C PRO A 125 -6.36 7.31 -4.41
N MET A 126 -7.13 7.10 -5.48
CA MET A 126 -7.97 8.13 -6.07
C MET A 126 -9.18 8.48 -5.21
N PHE A 127 -9.81 7.50 -4.55
CA PHE A 127 -10.84 7.78 -3.56
C PHE A 127 -10.34 8.70 -2.46
N ILE A 128 -9.15 8.42 -1.93
CA ILE A 128 -8.54 9.22 -0.87
C ILE A 128 -8.25 10.63 -1.37
N ALA A 129 -7.66 10.78 -2.56
CA ALA A 129 -7.37 12.08 -3.15
C ALA A 129 -8.63 12.92 -3.40
N ALA A 130 -9.69 12.30 -3.94
CA ALA A 130 -10.97 12.94 -4.19
C ALA A 130 -11.65 13.39 -2.89
N ALA A 131 -11.68 12.52 -1.86
CA ALA A 131 -12.23 12.85 -0.55
C ALA A 131 -11.47 13.96 0.18
N LYS A 132 -10.22 14.23 -0.22
CA LYS A 132 -9.39 15.33 0.30
C LYS A 132 -9.45 16.59 -0.58
N GLY A 133 -10.19 16.56 -1.69
CA GLY A 133 -10.26 17.66 -2.66
C GLY A 133 -8.96 17.89 -3.43
N ASP A 134 -8.05 16.91 -3.50
CA ASP A 134 -6.73 17.09 -4.12
C ASP A 134 -6.76 16.86 -5.64
N LEU A 135 -7.24 17.87 -6.36
CA LEU A 135 -7.37 17.81 -7.81
C LEU A 135 -6.05 17.49 -8.55
N PRO A 136 -4.88 18.04 -8.17
CA PRO A 136 -3.60 17.66 -8.78
C PRO A 136 -3.30 16.17 -8.69
N ILE A 137 -3.50 15.55 -7.52
CA ILE A 137 -3.28 14.12 -7.34
C ILE A 137 -4.35 13.29 -8.06
N VAL A 138 -5.62 13.72 -8.08
CA VAL A 138 -6.68 13.05 -8.85
C VAL A 138 -6.32 13.00 -10.34
N LYS A 139 -5.90 14.12 -10.92
CA LYS A 139 -5.46 14.19 -12.32
C LYS A 139 -4.27 13.26 -12.58
N LEU A 140 -3.25 13.32 -11.73
CA LEU A 140 -2.06 12.48 -11.84
C LEU A 140 -2.39 10.98 -11.78
N LEU A 141 -3.27 10.58 -10.87
CA LEU A 141 -3.71 9.19 -10.76
C LEU A 141 -4.49 8.76 -12.00
N HIS A 142 -5.36 9.61 -12.54
CA HIS A 142 -6.10 9.33 -13.76
C HIS A 142 -5.17 9.17 -14.98
N GLU A 143 -4.21 10.09 -15.15
CA GLU A 143 -3.18 10.02 -16.20
C GLU A 143 -2.34 8.74 -16.13
N LYS A 144 -2.19 8.16 -14.94
CA LYS A 144 -1.45 6.89 -14.73
C LYS A 144 -2.33 5.65 -14.79
N GLY A 145 -3.57 5.76 -15.23
CA GLY A 145 -4.49 4.62 -15.41
C GLY A 145 -5.35 4.32 -14.18
N GLY A 146 -5.46 5.27 -13.25
CA GLY A 146 -6.38 5.19 -12.12
C GLY A 146 -7.83 5.30 -12.57
N CYS A 147 -8.66 4.37 -12.10
CA CYS A 147 -10.07 4.28 -12.43
C CYS A 147 -10.88 5.37 -11.69
N ILE A 148 -11.29 6.42 -12.42
CA ILE A 148 -12.11 7.52 -11.88
C ILE A 148 -13.48 7.10 -11.39
N ASN A 149 -14.01 6.02 -11.96
CA ASN A 149 -15.31 5.46 -11.61
C ASN A 149 -15.18 4.17 -10.77
N ALA A 150 -14.05 3.96 -10.10
CA ALA A 150 -13.90 2.84 -9.18
C ALA A 150 -15.03 2.88 -8.13
N LYS A 151 -15.58 1.72 -7.78
CA LYS A 151 -16.64 1.63 -6.77
C LYS A 151 -16.11 1.04 -5.47
N THR A 152 -16.62 1.50 -4.33
CA THR A 152 -16.41 0.81 -3.04
C THR A 152 -17.22 -0.48 -3.04
N TYR A 153 -16.69 -1.55 -2.44
CA TYR A 153 -17.41 -2.83 -2.38
C TYR A 153 -18.64 -2.78 -1.46
N SER A 154 -18.57 -2.00 -0.38
CA SER A 154 -19.60 -1.97 0.66
C SER A 154 -20.84 -1.17 0.28
N SER A 155 -20.71 -0.16 -0.58
CA SER A 155 -21.81 0.78 -0.84
C SER A 155 -21.86 1.29 -2.28
N GLY A 156 -20.94 0.88 -3.15
CA GLY A 156 -20.94 1.27 -4.56
C GLY A 156 -20.59 2.73 -4.83
N TYR A 157 -20.16 3.50 -3.82
CA TYR A 157 -19.76 4.90 -3.97
C TYR A 157 -18.59 5.02 -4.93
N THR A 158 -18.53 6.12 -5.66
CA THR A 158 -17.42 6.53 -6.53
C THR A 158 -16.57 7.61 -5.86
N PRO A 159 -15.33 7.87 -6.34
CA PRO A 159 -14.52 9.00 -5.85
C PRO A 159 -15.27 10.32 -5.91
N LEU A 160 -16.10 10.55 -6.95
CA LEU A 160 -16.92 11.75 -7.09
C LEU A 160 -17.93 11.90 -5.96
N ASN A 161 -18.57 10.80 -5.51
CA ASN A 161 -19.52 10.85 -4.39
C ASN A 161 -18.87 11.34 -3.08
N LEU A 162 -17.55 11.28 -2.96
CA LEU A 162 -16.79 11.74 -1.80
C LEU A 162 -16.14 13.11 -2.00
N ALA A 163 -16.08 13.62 -3.23
CA ALA A 163 -15.51 14.93 -3.53
C ALA A 163 -16.45 16.10 -3.16
N GLU A 164 -17.72 15.81 -2.87
CA GLU A 164 -18.78 16.81 -2.58
C GLU A 164 -19.07 17.00 -1.07
N ALA A 165 -18.21 16.49 -0.17
CA ALA A 165 -18.41 16.56 1.29
C ALA A 165 -17.64 17.69 1.98
#